data_AF-A0A0Q5FBJ4-F1
#
_entry.id   AF-A0A0Q5FBJ4-F1
#
_cell.length_a   1.000
_cell.length_b   1.000
_cell.length_c   1.000
_cell.angle_alpha   90.00
_cell.angle_beta   90.00
_cell.angle_gamma   90.00
#
_symmetry.space_group_name_H-M   'P 1'
#
loop_
_entity.id
_entity.type
_entity.pdbx_description
1 polymer ?
#
loop_
_entity_poly.entity_id
_entity_poly.type
_entity_poly.pdbx_seq_one_letter_code
_entity_poly.pdbx_strand_id
1 'polypeptide(L)'
;MNLSSRRLRWAVNGARTFDVPMDATRTVLAEIDRAVRAAHFRPDAPPHGSGAQAVYRRGSALGDVLIGGSGLSALTTRLGPVSVHGAIVVWLGERGPDSARVIISLVAGSHVGGDFVDAVEDVLRLIHSRGVPVDDAGWSRAADIERTSPANPRRAAELGLV
;
A
#
# COMPACT_ATOMS: atom_id res chain seq x y z
N MET A 1 1.76 7.84 27.58
CA MET A 1 1.27 6.68 26.79
C MET A 1 1.81 6.81 25.36
N ASN A 2 2.67 5.89 24.92
CA ASN A 2 3.59 6.09 23.79
C ASN A 2 2.88 5.94 22.42
N LEU A 3 2.81 7.03 21.64
CA LEU A 3 2.22 7.06 20.29
C LEU A 3 2.91 6.09 19.32
N SER A 4 4.20 5.76 19.52
CA SER A 4 4.93 4.78 18.70
C SER A 4 4.36 3.36 18.81
N SER A 5 3.98 2.92 20.01
CA SER A 5 3.46 1.55 20.23
C SER A 5 2.09 1.34 19.59
N ARG A 6 1.30 2.41 19.53
CA ARG A 6 0.04 2.43 18.79
C ARG A 6 0.34 2.37 17.29
N ARG A 7 1.13 3.31 16.73
CA ARG A 7 1.51 3.35 15.30
C ARG A 7 2.01 1.99 14.77
N LEU A 8 2.83 1.29 15.55
CA LEU A 8 3.38 -0.02 15.20
C LEU A 8 2.35 -1.15 15.09
N ARG A 9 1.18 -1.06 15.75
CA ARG A 9 0.13 -2.08 15.64
C ARG A 9 -0.61 -2.04 14.31
N TRP A 10 -0.75 -0.88 13.68
CA TRP A 10 -1.34 -0.76 12.34
C TRP A 10 -0.31 -0.91 11.24
N ALA A 11 0.97 -0.62 11.52
CA ALA A 11 2.06 -0.67 10.56
C ALA A 11 2.03 -1.93 9.67
N VAL A 12 1.74 -3.11 10.22
CA VAL A 12 1.81 -4.37 9.45
C VAL A 12 0.65 -4.57 8.46
N ASN A 13 -0.52 -3.94 8.68
CA ASN A 13 -1.71 -4.08 7.83
C ASN A 13 -2.60 -2.82 7.92
N GLY A 14 -2.02 -1.65 7.73
CA GLY A 14 -2.66 -0.36 7.95
C GLY A 14 -3.26 0.18 6.67
N ALA A 15 -4.33 0.96 6.80
CA ALA A 15 -4.85 1.78 5.73
C ALA A 15 -5.00 3.24 6.20
N ARG A 16 -4.67 4.18 5.32
CA ARG A 16 -4.98 5.59 5.51
C ARG A 16 -6.07 5.98 4.53
N THR A 17 -7.12 6.61 5.05
CA THR A 17 -8.24 7.10 4.26
C THR A 17 -8.35 8.60 4.42
N PHE A 18 -8.44 9.32 3.32
CA PHE A 18 -8.64 10.75 3.31
C PHE A 18 -9.33 11.19 2.02
N ASP A 19 -10.07 12.29 2.09
CA ASP A 19 -10.81 12.84 0.97
C ASP A 19 -10.09 14.11 0.47
N VAL A 20 -9.99 14.28 -0.85
CA VAL A 20 -9.33 15.40 -1.54
C VAL A 20 -10.22 15.98 -2.64
N PRO A 21 -10.00 17.22 -3.10
CA PRO A 21 -10.64 17.74 -4.29
C PRO A 21 -10.39 16.88 -5.52
N MET A 22 -11.41 16.72 -6.37
CA MET A 22 -11.32 15.88 -7.56
C MET A 22 -10.20 16.32 -8.51
N ASP A 23 -10.00 17.62 -8.67
CA ASP A 23 -8.93 18.21 -9.49
C ASP A 23 -7.52 17.99 -8.91
N ALA A 24 -7.40 17.75 -7.60
CA ALA A 24 -6.13 17.46 -6.92
C ALA A 24 -5.71 15.98 -7.01
N THR A 25 -6.60 15.07 -7.41
CA THR A 25 -6.35 13.61 -7.44
C THR A 25 -5.07 13.24 -8.18
N ARG A 26 -4.81 13.84 -9.35
CA ARG A 26 -3.59 13.59 -10.13
C ARG A 26 -2.31 13.97 -9.37
N THR A 27 -2.33 15.13 -8.69
CA THR A 27 -1.20 15.58 -7.88
C THR A 27 -1.00 14.65 -6.68
N VAL A 28 -2.07 14.25 -6.01
CA VAL A 28 -2.03 13.33 -4.87
C VAL A 28 -1.45 11.98 -5.28
N LEU A 29 -1.92 11.38 -6.37
CA LEU A 29 -1.37 10.13 -6.90
C LEU A 29 0.13 10.22 -7.22
N ALA A 30 0.57 11.34 -7.79
CA ALA A 30 1.98 11.56 -8.09
C ALA A 30 2.86 11.64 -6.83
N GLU A 31 2.37 12.28 -5.76
CA GLU A 31 3.08 12.32 -4.48
C GLU A 31 3.10 10.95 -3.78
N ILE A 32 2.00 10.18 -3.88
CA ILE A 32 1.96 8.80 -3.40
C ILE A 32 3.01 7.96 -4.13
N ASP A 33 3.05 8.00 -5.47
CA ASP A 33 4.03 7.26 -6.26
C ASP A 33 5.46 7.62 -5.84
N ARG A 34 5.75 8.91 -5.70
CA ARG A 34 7.07 9.41 -5.27
C ARG A 34 7.44 8.89 -3.87
N ALA A 35 6.56 9.03 -2.88
CA ALA A 35 6.85 8.64 -1.49
C ALA A 35 6.99 7.13 -1.33
N VAL A 36 6.09 6.36 -1.97
CA VAL A 36 6.11 4.89 -1.91
C VAL A 36 7.35 4.31 -2.60
N ARG A 37 7.82 4.93 -3.69
CA ARG A 37 9.11 4.58 -4.32
C ARG A 37 10.31 4.94 -3.45
N ALA A 38 10.27 6.08 -2.75
CA ALA A 38 11.32 6.44 -1.80
C ALA A 38 11.41 5.42 -0.64
N ALA A 39 10.29 4.80 -0.26
CA ALA A 39 10.21 3.66 0.66
C ALA A 39 10.53 2.30 0.02
N HIS A 40 11.15 2.30 -1.16
CA HIS A 40 11.64 1.12 -1.90
C HIS A 40 10.57 0.13 -2.38
N PHE A 41 9.30 0.55 -2.43
CA PHE A 41 8.30 -0.21 -3.17
C PHE A 41 8.40 0.10 -4.66
N ARG A 42 8.17 -0.92 -5.48
CA ARG A 42 8.21 -0.81 -6.95
C ARG A 42 6.78 -0.79 -7.47
N PRO A 43 6.47 0.06 -8.46
CA PRO A 43 5.16 0.01 -9.10
C PRO A 43 4.93 -1.37 -9.72
N ASP A 44 3.70 -1.85 -9.63
CA ASP A 44 3.21 -3.03 -10.33
C ASP A 44 1.93 -2.68 -11.08
N ALA A 45 1.73 -3.31 -12.23
CA ALA A 45 0.56 -3.05 -13.05
C ALA A 45 -0.67 -3.71 -12.40
N PRO A 46 -1.71 -2.95 -11.99
CA PRO A 46 -2.93 -3.56 -11.51
C PRO A 46 -3.55 -4.42 -12.63
N PRO A 47 -4.03 -5.63 -12.33
CA PRO A 47 -4.82 -6.42 -13.27
C PRO A 47 -6.01 -5.61 -13.80
N HIS A 48 -6.33 -5.81 -15.08
CA HIS A 48 -7.44 -5.14 -15.75
C HIS A 48 -8.75 -5.39 -14.98
N GLY A 49 -9.52 -4.33 -14.73
CA GLY A 49 -10.80 -4.43 -14.03
C GLY A 49 -10.71 -4.62 -12.51
N SER A 50 -9.52 -4.57 -11.91
CA SER A 50 -9.36 -4.66 -10.44
C SER A 50 -9.93 -3.44 -9.68
N GLY A 51 -10.11 -2.31 -10.36
CA GLY A 51 -10.54 -1.05 -9.74
C GLY A 51 -9.47 -0.39 -8.88
N ALA A 52 -8.27 -0.96 -8.76
CA ALA A 52 -7.14 -0.32 -8.10
C ALA A 52 -6.52 0.73 -9.02
N GLN A 53 -6.21 1.90 -8.45
CA GLN A 53 -5.58 2.98 -9.19
C GLN A 53 -4.07 2.77 -9.33
N ALA A 54 -3.43 2.21 -8.30
CA ALA A 54 -2.03 1.82 -8.33
C ALA A 54 -1.77 0.66 -7.37
N VAL A 55 -0.77 -0.16 -7.71
CA VAL A 55 -0.25 -1.25 -6.87
C VAL A 55 1.25 -1.08 -6.75
N TYR A 56 1.79 -1.31 -5.56
CA TYR A 56 3.23 -1.28 -5.32
C TYR A 56 3.68 -2.51 -4.55
N ARG A 57 4.79 -3.11 -4.96
CA ARG A 57 5.35 -4.31 -4.33
C ARG A 57 6.77 -4.09 -3.84
N ARG A 58 7.10 -4.70 -2.70
CA ARG A 58 8.45 -4.81 -2.16
C ARG A 58 8.69 -6.27 -1.77
N GLY A 59 9.85 -6.82 -2.10
CA GLY A 59 10.16 -8.25 -1.94
C GLY A 59 9.51 -9.12 -3.03
N SER A 60 10.29 -10.02 -3.64
CA SER A 60 9.84 -10.79 -4.81
C SER A 60 9.16 -12.10 -4.44
N ALA A 61 8.00 -12.37 -5.04
CA ALA A 61 7.41 -13.70 -5.19
C ALA A 61 8.14 -14.57 -6.25
N LEU A 62 9.37 -14.22 -6.63
CA LEU A 62 10.23 -15.03 -7.52
C LEU A 62 11.14 -15.96 -6.70
N GLY A 63 10.53 -16.70 -5.77
CA GLY A 63 11.19 -17.79 -5.04
C GLY A 63 10.59 -19.17 -5.31
N ASP A 64 9.33 -19.26 -5.73
CA ASP A 64 8.57 -20.53 -5.70
C ASP A 64 8.27 -21.18 -7.07
N VAL A 65 8.83 -20.67 -8.17
CA VAL A 65 8.64 -21.30 -9.51
C VAL A 65 9.85 -22.11 -9.98
N LEU A 66 10.78 -22.46 -9.08
CA LEU A 66 11.86 -23.43 -9.37
C LEU A 66 11.95 -24.56 -8.33
N ILE A 67 10.82 -25.01 -7.78
CA ILE A 67 10.73 -26.30 -7.07
C ILE A 67 9.56 -27.09 -7.65
N GLY A 68 9.59 -27.29 -8.97
CA GLY A 68 8.62 -28.13 -9.69
C GLY A 68 9.27 -29.18 -10.59
N GLY A 69 10.60 -29.28 -10.61
CA GLY A 69 11.28 -30.22 -11.48
C GLY A 69 12.70 -30.45 -11.01
N SER A 70 12.89 -31.56 -10.30
CA SER A 70 14.18 -32.26 -10.09
C SER A 70 15.35 -31.43 -9.53
N GLY A 71 15.69 -31.65 -8.26
CA GLY A 71 17.06 -31.39 -7.80
C GLY A 71 17.20 -31.02 -6.33
N LEU A 72 17.28 -32.04 -5.47
CA LEU A 72 17.99 -31.92 -4.20
C LEU A 72 19.41 -31.39 -4.49
N SER A 73 19.84 -30.31 -3.81
CA SER A 73 21.18 -29.70 -3.87
C SER A 73 21.45 -28.65 -4.96
N ALA A 74 20.95 -27.43 -4.75
CA ALA A 74 21.71 -26.21 -5.09
C ALA A 74 21.19 -25.02 -4.28
N LEU A 75 22.07 -24.44 -3.46
CA LEU A 75 21.95 -23.13 -2.78
C LEU A 75 21.13 -23.09 -1.47
N THR A 76 21.66 -23.75 -0.45
CA THR A 76 21.53 -23.35 0.97
C THR A 76 22.32 -22.07 1.31
N THR A 77 22.53 -21.15 0.37
CA THR A 77 23.43 -20.01 0.57
C THR A 77 22.79 -18.68 0.20
N ARG A 78 21.86 -18.22 1.05
CA ARG A 78 21.72 -16.84 1.54
C ARG A 78 20.52 -16.77 2.49
N LEU A 79 20.71 -17.27 3.70
CA LEU A 79 19.99 -16.79 4.88
C LEU A 79 20.49 -15.36 5.19
N GLY A 80 20.08 -14.40 4.35
CA GLY A 80 19.94 -12.99 4.71
C GLY A 80 18.50 -12.74 5.17
N PRO A 81 18.17 -11.61 5.83
CA PRO A 81 16.93 -11.44 6.60
C PRO A 81 15.71 -11.83 5.75
N VAL A 82 15.06 -12.91 6.17
CA VAL A 82 14.06 -13.65 5.39
C VAL A 82 12.81 -12.79 5.23
N SER A 83 12.66 -12.28 4.02
CA SER A 83 11.41 -11.87 3.34
C SER A 83 10.72 -10.62 3.88
N VAL A 84 11.39 -9.47 3.78
CA VAL A 84 10.71 -8.17 3.71
C VAL A 84 9.82 -8.17 2.47
N HIS A 85 8.52 -8.39 2.66
CA HIS A 85 7.52 -8.44 1.61
C HIS A 85 6.40 -7.45 1.92
N GLY A 86 5.92 -6.74 0.91
CA GLY A 86 4.89 -5.73 1.05
C GLY A 86 4.14 -5.52 -0.25
N ALA A 87 2.82 -5.40 -0.17
CA ALA A 87 1.96 -4.99 -1.27
C ALA A 87 1.07 -3.84 -0.79
N ILE A 88 1.18 -2.70 -1.46
CA ILE A 88 0.35 -1.51 -1.23
C ILE A 88 -0.63 -1.39 -2.38
N VAL A 89 -1.89 -1.15 -2.05
CA VAL A 89 -2.94 -0.80 -3.01
C VAL A 89 -3.40 0.62 -2.74
N VAL A 90 -3.46 1.42 -3.81
CA VAL A 90 -4.06 2.75 -3.82
C VAL A 90 -5.38 2.66 -4.57
N TRP A 91 -6.45 3.06 -3.89
CA TRP A 91 -7.79 3.12 -4.46
C TRP A 91 -8.31 4.56 -4.44
N LEU A 92 -8.96 4.96 -5.53
CA LEU A 92 -9.72 6.19 -5.64
C LEU A 92 -11.20 5.86 -5.83
N GLY A 93 -12.06 6.51 -5.06
CA GLY A 93 -13.51 6.43 -5.25
C GLY A 93 -14.15 7.80 -5.18
N GLU A 94 -15.21 7.99 -5.94
CA GLU A 94 -16.00 9.22 -5.89
C GLU A 94 -16.79 9.28 -4.58
N ARG A 95 -16.70 10.41 -3.86
CA ARG A 95 -17.50 10.66 -2.65
C ARG A 95 -18.65 11.63 -2.92
N GLY A 96 -18.49 12.48 -3.93
CA GLY A 96 -19.43 13.48 -4.42
C GLY A 96 -18.88 14.16 -5.68
N PRO A 97 -19.56 15.20 -6.20
CA PRO A 97 -19.20 15.84 -7.47
C PRO A 97 -17.79 16.46 -7.48
N ASP A 98 -17.31 16.98 -6.34
CA ASP A 98 -16.05 17.72 -6.26
C ASP A 98 -15.00 17.04 -5.35
N SER A 99 -15.26 15.82 -4.87
CA SER A 99 -14.42 15.16 -3.88
C SER A 99 -14.19 13.68 -4.20
N ALA A 100 -12.93 13.29 -4.12
CA ALA A 100 -12.47 11.91 -4.26
C ALA A 100 -11.95 11.39 -2.93
N ARG A 101 -12.37 10.18 -2.58
CA ARG A 101 -11.81 9.39 -1.50
C ARG A 101 -10.57 8.67 -1.96
N VAL A 102 -9.48 8.84 -1.22
CA VAL A 102 -8.22 8.11 -1.39
C VAL A 102 -8.09 7.11 -0.26
N ILE A 103 -7.83 5.85 -0.61
CA ILE A 103 -7.44 4.81 0.35
C ILE A 103 -6.08 4.26 -0.07
N ILE A 104 -5.10 4.37 0.82
CA ILE A 104 -3.78 3.76 0.64
C ILE A 104 -3.66 2.66 1.69
N SER A 105 -3.54 1.41 1.26
CA SER A 105 -3.63 0.24 2.13
C SER A 105 -2.44 -0.69 1.92
N LEU A 106 -1.77 -1.07 3.01
CA LEU A 106 -0.83 -2.19 3.03
C LEU A 106 -1.64 -3.48 3.17
N VAL A 107 -1.87 -4.15 2.04
CA VAL A 107 -2.75 -5.33 1.94
C VAL A 107 -2.02 -6.65 2.18
N ALA A 108 -0.70 -6.67 2.03
CA ALA A 108 0.17 -7.72 2.50
C ALA A 108 1.47 -7.08 3.01
N GLY A 109 2.03 -7.58 4.11
CA GLY A 109 3.17 -6.93 4.73
C GLY A 109 3.86 -7.77 5.80
N SER A 110 5.17 -7.90 5.68
CA SER A 110 6.07 -8.43 6.71
C SER A 110 7.26 -7.49 6.81
N HIS A 111 7.43 -6.86 7.98
CA HIS A 111 8.55 -5.95 8.29
C HIS A 111 8.68 -4.68 7.42
N VAL A 112 7.67 -4.33 6.62
CA VAL A 112 7.62 -3.09 5.79
C VAL A 112 6.73 -1.99 6.39
N GLY A 113 6.08 -2.28 7.51
CA GLY A 113 4.98 -1.45 7.99
C GLY A 113 5.38 -0.05 8.46
N GLY A 114 6.57 0.09 9.06
CA GLY A 114 7.11 1.39 9.47
C GLY A 114 7.35 2.28 8.26
N ASP A 115 8.12 1.77 7.29
CA ASP A 115 8.41 2.46 6.02
C ASP A 115 7.12 2.88 5.28
N PHE A 116 6.09 2.03 5.30
CA PHE A 116 4.79 2.36 4.74
C PHE A 116 4.11 3.52 5.48
N VAL A 117 4.03 3.48 6.80
CA VAL A 117 3.43 4.55 7.61
C VAL A 117 4.15 5.88 7.39
N ASP A 118 5.48 5.85 7.42
CA ASP A 118 6.30 7.05 7.24
C ASP A 118 6.11 7.64 5.83
N ALA A 119 6.08 6.80 4.79
CA ALA A 119 5.79 7.24 3.42
C ALA A 119 4.41 7.91 3.30
N VAL A 120 3.37 7.35 3.91
CA VAL A 120 2.01 7.93 3.86
C VAL A 120 1.92 9.24 4.64
N GLU A 121 2.55 9.34 5.80
CA GLU A 121 2.61 10.59 6.57
C GLU A 121 3.39 11.69 5.82
N ASP A 122 4.43 11.32 5.06
CA ASP A 122 5.14 12.25 4.18
C ASP A 122 4.27 12.72 3.01
N VAL A 123 3.45 11.85 2.41
CA VAL A 123 2.44 12.25 1.41
C VAL A 123 1.51 13.32 1.98
N LEU A 124 0.90 13.06 3.14
CA LEU A 124 -0.04 13.98 3.78
C LEU A 124 0.61 15.34 4.08
N ARG A 125 1.86 15.33 4.57
CA ARG A 125 2.62 16.56 4.81
C ARG A 125 2.87 17.34 3.53
N LEU A 126 3.25 16.65 2.46
CA LEU A 126 3.55 17.29 1.17
C LEU A 126 2.30 17.86 0.51
N ILE A 127 1.18 17.14 0.49
CA ILE A 127 -0.08 17.65 -0.09
C ILE A 127 -0.59 18.86 0.71
N HIS A 128 -0.50 18.84 2.04
CA HIS A 128 -0.81 20.01 2.88
C HIS A 128 0.10 21.20 2.56
N SER A 129 1.41 20.97 2.39
CA SER A 129 2.36 22.04 2.06
C SER A 129 2.09 22.69 0.69
N ARG A 130 1.37 21.99 -0.19
CA ARG A 130 0.92 22.48 -1.50
C ARG A 130 -0.45 23.16 -1.46
N GLY A 131 -1.04 23.30 -0.28
CA GLY A 131 -2.36 23.91 -0.11
C GLY A 131 -3.51 23.04 -0.60
N VAL A 132 -3.31 21.74 -0.78
CA VAL A 132 -4.42 20.81 -1.08
C VAL A 132 -5.22 20.61 0.21
N PRO A 133 -6.53 20.94 0.23
CA PRO A 133 -7.36 20.66 1.39
C PRO A 133 -7.57 19.15 1.49
N VAL A 134 -7.43 18.60 2.69
CA VAL A 134 -7.57 17.17 2.98
C VAL A 134 -8.52 17.01 4.15
N ASP A 135 -9.57 16.21 3.96
CA ASP A 135 -10.39 15.72 5.06
C ASP A 135 -9.91 14.31 5.44
N ASP A 136 -9.22 14.20 6.57
CA ASP A 136 -8.44 13.03 6.92
C ASP A 136 -9.16 12.16 7.96
N ALA A 137 -9.64 11.00 7.51
CA ALA A 137 -10.31 10.02 8.38
C ALA A 137 -9.32 9.26 9.28
N GLY A 138 -8.01 9.39 9.05
CA GLY A 138 -6.97 8.79 9.87
C GLY A 138 -6.65 7.34 9.51
N TRP A 139 -5.91 6.70 10.42
CA TRP A 139 -5.49 5.31 10.28
C TRP A 139 -6.59 4.33 10.67
N SER A 140 -6.78 3.30 9.85
CA SER A 140 -7.61 2.13 10.15
C SER A 140 -6.82 0.85 9.90
N ARG A 141 -7.40 -0.30 10.27
CA ARG A 141 -6.86 -1.59 9.81
C ARG A 141 -7.32 -1.79 8.36
N ALA A 142 -6.43 -2.28 7.51
CA ALA A 142 -6.77 -2.65 6.13
C ALA A 142 -7.94 -3.64 6.06
N ALA A 143 -8.06 -4.53 7.06
CA ALA A 143 -9.17 -5.49 7.16
C ALA A 143 -10.54 -4.85 7.42
N ASP A 144 -10.58 -3.63 7.95
CA ASP A 144 -11.81 -2.89 8.28
C ASP A 144 -12.30 -2.05 7.08
N ILE A 145 -11.51 -1.94 6.01
CA ILE A 145 -11.93 -1.35 4.73
C ILE A 145 -13.08 -2.18 4.14
N GLU A 146 -14.02 -1.52 3.46
CA GLU A 146 -15.15 -2.18 2.81
C GLU A 146 -14.68 -3.35 1.93
N ARG A 147 -15.29 -4.53 2.10
CA ARG A 147 -14.86 -5.78 1.45
C ARG A 147 -14.93 -5.75 -0.08
N THR A 148 -15.72 -4.85 -0.66
CA THR A 148 -15.84 -4.68 -2.11
C THR A 148 -14.65 -3.88 -2.69
N SER A 149 -13.95 -3.10 -1.86
CA SER A 149 -12.83 -2.27 -2.27
C SER A 149 -11.57 -3.11 -2.51
N PRO A 150 -10.81 -2.86 -3.59
CA PRO A 150 -9.51 -3.50 -3.80
C PRO A 150 -8.48 -3.14 -2.71
N ALA A 151 -8.71 -2.10 -1.91
CA ALA A 151 -7.87 -1.76 -0.77
C ALA A 151 -8.10 -2.67 0.47
N ASN A 152 -9.12 -3.54 0.44
CA ASN A 152 -9.30 -4.58 1.46
C ASN A 152 -8.38 -5.78 1.16
N PRO A 153 -7.60 -6.31 2.13
CA PRO A 153 -6.68 -7.43 1.91
C PRO A 153 -7.28 -8.68 1.28
N ARG A 154 -8.51 -9.06 1.67
CA ARG A 154 -9.17 -10.25 1.12
C ARG A 154 -9.54 -10.02 -0.35
N ARG A 155 -10.11 -8.86 -0.64
CA ARG A 155 -10.48 -8.50 -2.01
C ARG A 155 -9.26 -8.33 -2.91
N ALA A 156 -8.19 -7.75 -2.37
CA ALA A 156 -6.90 -7.64 -3.06
C ALA A 156 -6.37 -9.02 -3.48
N ALA A 157 -6.44 -10.01 -2.60
CA ALA A 157 -6.05 -11.40 -2.91
C ALA A 157 -6.94 -12.03 -3.99
N GLU A 158 -8.26 -11.87 -3.90
CA GLU A 158 -9.20 -12.34 -4.94
C GLU A 158 -8.93 -11.73 -6.32
N LEU A 159 -8.43 -10.49 -6.34
CA LEU A 159 -8.09 -9.74 -7.55
C LEU A 159 -6.66 -9.97 -8.05
N GLY A 160 -5.85 -10.77 -7.35
CA GLY A 160 -4.44 -11.03 -7.70
C GLY A 160 -3.49 -9.84 -7.47
N LEU A 161 -3.84 -8.92 -6.57
CA LEU A 161 -3.04 -7.73 -6.23
C LEU A 161 -1.92 -8.02 -5.22
N VAL A 162 -1.97 -9.18 -4.56
CA VAL A 162 -0.97 -9.66 -3.59
C VAL A 162 -0.40 -10.99 -4.02
#